data_AF-A0A8I1ED29-F1
#
_entry.id   AF-A0A8I1ED29-F1
#
_cell.length_a   1.000
_cell.length_b   1.000
_cell.length_c   1.000
_cell.angle_alpha   90.00
_cell.angle_beta   90.00
_cell.angle_gamma   90.00
#
_symmetry.space_group_name_H-M   'P 1'
#
loop_
_entity.id
_entity.type
_entity.pdbx_description
1 polymer ?
#
loop_
_entity_poly.entity_id
_entity_poly.type
_entity_poly.pdbx_seq_one_letter_code
_entity_poly.pdbx_strand_id
1 'polypeptide(L)'
;MTANQTLIQVDPSVLPQIVVLDATGSLWIVSGRRSGQDEDHMQFLRASSMEQACRGFEDEAYRGMEKPEPEIMGGEEFGVIEITSVFELGEFARPDDSDDEFDLTGLVFGNPDRSVDVTLVDGTPSQWLISPNLTDRWGGINDFDAEIKPLPELVSEPGLLHTLRSQMTSEITFAARKDGLFGLLFEVEMASIESEINNGDLDHSTDDAGYMARLKPHSEVVAETLASLRANSERFPHVSFCMPDEGEIANDRPAVWGFMRPFAMNQAERDELAAYLCSLSSL
;
A
#
# COMPACT_ATOMS: atom_id res chain seq x y z
N MET A 1 14.27 1.29 -40.08
CA MET A 1 14.84 1.15 -38.74
C MET A 1 13.88 0.27 -37.95
N THR A 2 14.31 -0.89 -37.49
CA THR A 2 13.49 -1.75 -36.61
C THR A 2 13.53 -1.17 -35.20
N ALA A 3 12.37 -0.80 -34.66
CA ALA A 3 12.27 -0.32 -33.28
C ALA A 3 12.38 -1.51 -32.33
N ASN A 4 13.35 -1.46 -31.41
CA ASN A 4 13.50 -2.45 -30.36
C ASN A 4 12.53 -2.10 -29.23
N GLN A 5 11.52 -2.94 -28.99
CA GLN A 5 10.73 -2.89 -27.76
C GLN A 5 11.49 -3.63 -26.66
N THR A 6 11.65 -3.01 -25.49
CA THR A 6 12.24 -3.67 -24.31
C THR A 6 11.11 -4.13 -23.40
N LEU A 7 10.91 -5.44 -23.32
CA LEU A 7 9.96 -6.05 -22.39
C LEU A 7 10.65 -6.24 -21.03
N ILE A 8 10.16 -5.61 -19.97
CA ILE A 8 10.62 -5.86 -18.60
C ILE A 8 9.68 -6.89 -17.98
N GLN A 9 10.19 -8.09 -17.72
CA GLN A 9 9.43 -9.15 -17.07
C GLN A 9 9.41 -8.90 -15.55
N VAL A 10 8.21 -8.71 -14.99
CA VAL A 10 7.99 -8.55 -13.55
C VAL A 10 7.48 -9.88 -12.98
N ASP A 11 7.88 -10.20 -11.74
CA ASP A 11 7.58 -11.43 -11.03
C ASP A 11 6.06 -11.74 -10.99
N PRO A 12 5.63 -12.94 -11.41
CA PRO A 12 4.21 -13.33 -11.49
C PRO A 12 3.51 -13.51 -10.13
N SER A 13 4.22 -13.39 -9.00
CA SER A 13 3.62 -13.35 -7.65
C SER A 13 3.09 -11.96 -7.26
N VAL A 14 3.42 -10.93 -8.04
CA VAL A 14 2.81 -9.60 -7.99
C VAL A 14 1.63 -9.61 -8.96
N LEU A 15 0.47 -9.04 -8.58
CA LEU A 15 -0.66 -8.82 -9.50
C LEU A 15 -0.12 -8.35 -10.87
N PRO A 16 -0.62 -8.86 -12.00
CA PRO A 16 0.05 -8.68 -13.28
C PRO A 16 -0.07 -7.22 -13.71
N GLN A 17 0.91 -6.42 -13.31
CA GLN A 17 1.16 -5.10 -13.84
C GLN A 17 2.20 -5.29 -14.93
N ILE A 18 1.76 -5.26 -16.18
CA ILE A 18 2.68 -5.22 -17.31
C ILE A 18 3.06 -3.76 -17.49
N VAL A 19 4.35 -3.48 -17.38
CA VAL A 19 4.91 -2.16 -17.65
C VAL A 19 5.47 -2.19 -19.07
N VAL A 20 4.89 -1.41 -19.98
CA VAL A 20 5.32 -1.30 -21.38
C VAL A 20 5.96 0.06 -21.61
N LEU A 21 7.17 0.07 -22.17
CA LEU A 21 7.79 1.27 -22.73
C LEU A 21 7.66 1.24 -24.25
N ASP A 22 7.07 2.27 -24.84
CA ASP A 22 6.98 2.38 -26.29
C ASP A 22 8.21 3.05 -26.91
N ALA A 23 8.26 3.08 -28.24
CA ALA A 23 9.37 3.65 -29.00
C ALA A 23 9.49 5.19 -28.86
N THR A 24 8.51 5.84 -28.23
CA THR A 24 8.52 7.27 -27.90
C THR A 24 9.02 7.54 -26.47
N GLY A 25 9.23 6.49 -25.67
CA GLY A 25 9.69 6.61 -24.27
C GLY A 25 8.54 6.71 -23.27
N SER A 26 7.29 6.56 -23.70
CA SER A 26 6.14 6.61 -22.81
C SER A 26 6.01 5.30 -22.03
N LEU A 27 5.69 5.44 -20.73
CA LEU A 27 5.51 4.34 -19.79
C LEU A 27 4.02 4.02 -19.65
N TRP A 28 3.65 2.77 -19.89
CA TRP A 28 2.28 2.29 -19.80
C TRP A 28 2.18 1.21 -18.72
N ILE A 29 1.25 1.37 -17.78
CA ILE A 29 0.95 0.35 -16.77
C ILE A 29 -0.37 -0.31 -17.15
N VAL A 30 -0.28 -1.57 -17.55
CA VAL A 30 -1.44 -2.39 -17.90
C VAL A 30 -1.77 -3.28 -16.71
N SER A 31 -2.93 -3.05 -16.10
CA SER A 31 -3.47 -3.94 -15.07
C SER A 31 -4.67 -4.70 -15.64
N GLY A 32 -4.83 -5.96 -15.22
CA GLY A 32 -6.01 -6.71 -15.57
C GLY A 32 -6.35 -7.81 -14.57
N ARG A 33 -7.58 -8.31 -14.69
CA ARG A 33 -8.09 -9.42 -13.88
C ARG A 33 -8.06 -10.70 -14.69
N ARG A 34 -7.82 -11.82 -14.01
CA ARG A 34 -7.92 -13.16 -14.59
C ARG A 34 -9.41 -13.51 -14.70
N SER A 35 -9.97 -13.56 -15.90
CA SER A 35 -11.32 -14.07 -16.13
C SER A 35 -11.24 -15.52 -16.64
N GLY A 36 -12.03 -16.40 -16.03
CA GLY A 36 -11.97 -17.85 -16.25
C GLY A 36 -13.07 -18.35 -17.18
N GLN A 37 -13.10 -17.95 -18.46
CA GLN A 37 -14.09 -18.46 -19.42
C GLN A 37 -13.57 -18.74 -20.85
N ASP A 38 -14.15 -19.81 -21.41
CA ASP A 38 -14.19 -20.41 -22.77
C ASP A 38 -13.23 -19.95 -23.88
N GLU A 39 -12.56 -20.94 -24.51
CA GLU A 39 -11.56 -20.79 -25.59
C GLU A 39 -12.04 -20.00 -26.83
N ASP A 40 -13.31 -20.11 -27.21
CA ASP A 40 -13.85 -19.38 -28.37
C ASP A 40 -14.08 -17.88 -28.06
N HIS A 41 -14.39 -17.55 -26.80
CA HIS A 41 -14.45 -16.17 -26.32
C HIS A 41 -13.04 -15.56 -26.24
N MET A 42 -12.04 -16.40 -25.96
CA MET A 42 -10.63 -16.03 -25.83
C MET A 42 -9.98 -15.67 -27.16
N GLN A 43 -10.37 -16.29 -28.28
CA GLN A 43 -9.87 -15.89 -29.61
C GLN A 43 -10.44 -14.54 -30.05
N PHE A 44 -11.71 -14.26 -29.74
CA PHE A 44 -12.34 -12.98 -30.05
C PHE A 44 -11.72 -11.83 -29.24
N LEU A 45 -11.49 -12.03 -27.93
CA LEU A 45 -10.84 -11.02 -27.08
C LEU A 45 -9.37 -10.80 -27.44
N ARG A 46 -8.63 -11.85 -27.83
CA ARG A 46 -7.24 -11.70 -28.34
C ARG A 46 -7.17 -10.81 -29.57
N ALA A 47 -8.10 -10.98 -30.51
CA ALA A 47 -8.18 -10.14 -31.71
C ALA A 47 -8.63 -8.71 -31.36
N SER A 48 -9.69 -8.55 -30.55
CA SER A 48 -10.27 -7.23 -30.24
C SER A 48 -9.40 -6.37 -29.31
N SER A 49 -8.74 -6.95 -28.30
CA SER A 49 -7.90 -6.20 -27.35
C SER A 49 -6.57 -5.77 -27.98
N MET A 50 -6.00 -6.59 -28.86
CA MET A 50 -4.80 -6.21 -29.60
C MET A 50 -5.14 -5.22 -30.73
N GLU A 51 -6.31 -5.35 -31.36
CA GLU A 51 -6.79 -4.37 -32.33
C GLU A 51 -7.18 -3.03 -31.67
N GLN A 52 -7.73 -3.01 -30.44
CA GLN A 52 -7.96 -1.78 -29.67
C GLN A 52 -6.67 -1.14 -29.19
N ALA A 53 -5.72 -1.94 -28.69
CA ALA A 53 -4.38 -1.45 -28.36
C ALA A 53 -3.71 -0.86 -29.59
N CYS A 54 -3.86 -1.46 -30.77
CA CYS A 54 -3.32 -0.95 -32.04
C CYS A 54 -4.11 0.22 -32.65
N ARG A 55 -5.43 0.34 -32.44
CA ARG A 55 -6.24 1.47 -32.95
C ARG A 55 -5.90 2.78 -32.25
N GLY A 56 -5.38 2.74 -31.02
CA GLY A 56 -4.76 3.90 -30.37
C GLY A 56 -3.49 4.41 -31.08
N PHE A 57 -2.88 3.60 -31.95
CA PHE A 57 -1.70 3.97 -32.75
C PHE A 57 -2.04 4.51 -34.16
N GLU A 58 -3.32 4.61 -34.54
CA GLU A 58 -3.70 4.89 -35.94
C GLU A 58 -3.84 6.36 -36.33
N ASP A 59 -3.70 7.33 -35.42
CA ASP A 59 -3.68 8.73 -35.81
C ASP A 59 -2.23 9.26 -36.00
N GLU A 60 -1.96 9.56 -37.27
CA GLU A 60 -0.83 10.31 -37.87
C GLU A 60 0.51 9.62 -38.18
N ALA A 61 0.91 8.51 -37.55
CA ALA A 61 2.28 7.99 -37.75
C ALA A 61 2.51 6.98 -38.91
N TYR A 62 1.47 6.35 -39.47
CA TYR A 62 1.64 5.17 -40.35
C TYR A 62 0.87 5.20 -41.69
N ARG A 63 0.71 6.38 -42.32
CA ARG A 63 0.30 6.40 -43.74
C ARG A 63 1.45 5.96 -44.66
N GLY A 64 1.45 4.67 -45.04
CA GLY A 64 2.21 4.17 -46.20
C GLY A 64 3.35 3.20 -45.91
N MET A 65 3.46 2.62 -44.71
CA MET A 65 4.42 1.53 -44.43
C MET A 65 3.70 0.17 -44.41
N GLU A 66 4.33 -0.86 -44.97
CA GLU A 66 3.86 -2.25 -44.83
C GLU A 66 3.93 -2.67 -43.36
N LYS A 67 2.82 -3.21 -42.86
CA LYS A 67 2.63 -3.63 -41.47
C LYS A 67 3.52 -4.86 -41.20
N PRO A 68 4.40 -4.87 -40.19
CA PRO A 68 5.11 -6.09 -39.83
C PRO A 68 4.12 -7.11 -39.26
N GLU A 69 4.20 -8.35 -39.73
CA GLU A 69 3.44 -9.47 -39.16
C GLU A 69 3.96 -9.77 -37.75
N PRO A 70 3.09 -9.89 -36.74
CA PRO A 70 3.52 -10.20 -35.38
C PRO A 70 4.03 -11.65 -35.29
N GLU A 71 5.31 -11.81 -34.95
CA GLU A 71 5.89 -13.11 -34.59
C GLU A 71 5.52 -13.46 -33.15
N ILE A 72 4.63 -14.43 -32.96
CA ILE A 72 4.32 -15.01 -31.65
C ILE A 72 5.32 -16.15 -31.40
N MET A 73 6.35 -15.89 -30.59
CA MET A 73 7.30 -16.92 -30.16
C MET A 73 6.63 -17.83 -29.12
N GLY A 74 6.33 -19.06 -29.53
CA GLY A 74 5.60 -20.04 -28.72
C GLY A 74 6.42 -20.63 -27.57
N GLY A 75 5.73 -20.89 -26.46
CA GLY A 75 6.22 -21.67 -25.33
C GLY A 75 5.66 -21.14 -24.00
N GLU A 76 4.79 -21.94 -23.38
CA GLU A 76 4.14 -21.77 -22.07
C GLU A 76 2.80 -21.02 -22.05
N GLU A 77 1.85 -21.57 -21.30
CA GLU A 77 0.46 -21.14 -21.20
C GLU A 77 0.35 -19.75 -20.54
N PHE A 78 0.27 -18.71 -21.36
CA PHE A 78 -0.10 -17.38 -20.88
C PHE A 78 -1.61 -17.31 -20.65
N GLY A 79 -2.01 -17.11 -19.39
CA GLY A 79 -3.38 -16.75 -19.05
C GLY A 79 -3.76 -15.42 -19.70
N VAL A 80 -4.98 -15.33 -20.24
CA VAL A 80 -5.48 -14.08 -20.81
C VAL A 80 -5.76 -13.10 -19.68
N ILE A 81 -5.22 -11.89 -19.82
CA ILE A 81 -5.44 -10.76 -18.91
C ILE A 81 -6.50 -9.88 -19.59
N GLU A 82 -7.65 -9.73 -18.95
CA GLU A 82 -8.65 -8.76 -19.39
C GLU A 82 -8.19 -7.36 -18.95
N ILE A 83 -7.85 -6.51 -19.93
CA ILE A 83 -7.41 -5.14 -19.69
C ILE A 83 -8.62 -4.31 -19.30
N THR A 84 -8.73 -3.95 -18.02
CA THR A 84 -9.87 -3.18 -17.50
C THR A 84 -9.67 -1.67 -17.61
N SER A 85 -8.44 -1.22 -17.79
CA SER A 85 -8.09 0.20 -17.87
C SER A 85 -6.70 0.39 -18.49
N VAL A 86 -6.56 1.39 -19.35
CA VAL A 86 -5.28 1.87 -19.89
C VAL A 86 -5.17 3.34 -19.50
N PHE A 87 -4.07 3.72 -18.85
CA PHE A 87 -3.78 5.11 -18.50
C PHE A 87 -2.66 5.60 -19.42
N GLU A 88 -2.93 6.67 -20.15
CA GLU A 88 -1.91 7.40 -20.89
C GLU A 88 -1.27 8.41 -19.92
N LEU A 89 -0.02 8.17 -19.54
CA LEU A 89 0.81 9.21 -18.95
C LEU A 89 1.23 10.10 -20.12
N GLY A 90 0.65 11.30 -20.21
CA GLY A 90 0.65 12.14 -21.41
C GLY A 90 2.01 12.38 -22.08
N GLU A 91 1.96 12.89 -23.31
CA GLU A 91 3.13 13.12 -24.17
C GLU A 91 4.28 13.83 -23.42
N PHE A 92 5.39 13.10 -23.20
CA PHE A 92 6.64 13.72 -22.85
C PHE A 92 7.13 14.48 -24.08
N ALA A 93 7.17 15.82 -23.97
CA ALA A 93 7.72 16.66 -25.02
C ALA A 93 9.10 16.13 -25.43
N ARG A 94 9.27 15.81 -26.72
CA ARG A 94 10.61 15.58 -27.26
C ARG A 94 11.42 16.85 -27.04
N PRO A 95 12.68 16.75 -26.60
CA PRO A 95 13.52 17.92 -26.47
C PRO A 95 13.63 18.58 -27.85
N ASP A 96 13.07 19.78 -27.98
CA ASP A 96 13.52 20.71 -28.99
C ASP A 96 14.92 21.18 -28.57
N ASP A 97 15.82 21.42 -29.51
CA ASP A 97 17.25 21.73 -29.30
C ASP A 97 17.49 23.11 -28.61
N SER A 98 16.57 23.57 -27.77
CA SER A 98 16.77 24.71 -26.87
C SER A 98 17.45 24.22 -25.59
N ASP A 99 18.56 24.87 -25.24
CA ASP A 99 19.32 24.73 -23.98
C ASP A 99 18.52 25.11 -22.70
N ASP A 100 17.20 24.96 -22.73
CA ASP A 100 16.33 25.14 -21.58
C ASP A 100 16.37 23.84 -20.75
N GLU A 101 17.18 23.86 -19.71
CA GLU A 101 17.21 22.86 -18.64
C GLU A 101 15.79 22.68 -18.09
N PHE A 102 15.09 21.65 -18.56
CA PHE A 102 13.77 21.27 -18.06
C PHE A 102 13.90 20.91 -16.59
N ASP A 103 13.45 21.82 -15.73
CA ASP A 103 13.33 21.59 -14.30
C ASP A 103 12.16 20.62 -14.03
N LEU A 104 12.47 19.32 -14.11
CA LEU A 104 11.57 18.22 -13.75
C LEU A 104 11.32 18.13 -12.22
N THR A 105 11.82 19.07 -11.41
CA THR A 105 11.59 19.05 -9.95
C THR A 105 10.17 19.51 -9.55
N GLY A 106 9.38 20.05 -10.49
CA GLY A 106 8.01 20.52 -10.25
C GLY A 106 6.88 19.48 -10.40
N LEU A 107 7.18 18.26 -10.88
CA LEU A 107 6.25 17.13 -10.98
C LEU A 107 6.73 15.94 -10.16
N VAL A 108 7.22 16.21 -8.95
CA VAL A 108 7.09 15.21 -7.90
C VAL A 108 5.61 15.23 -7.54
N PHE A 109 4.84 14.24 -8.00
CA PHE A 109 3.65 13.83 -7.27
C PHE A 109 4.18 13.40 -5.90
N GLY A 110 4.35 14.37 -4.99
CA GLY A 110 4.94 14.17 -3.68
C GLY A 110 4.22 13.01 -3.07
N ASN A 111 4.95 11.95 -2.69
CA ASN A 111 4.32 10.90 -1.93
C ASN A 111 3.79 11.56 -0.64
N PRO A 112 2.46 11.66 -0.45
CA PRO A 112 1.91 12.30 0.75
C PRO A 112 2.21 11.48 2.01
N ASP A 113 2.73 10.26 1.84
CA ASP A 113 3.24 9.45 2.94
C ASP A 113 4.47 10.10 3.56
N ARG A 114 4.39 10.42 4.85
CA ARG A 114 5.51 10.97 5.61
C ARG A 114 6.45 9.87 6.08
N SER A 115 7.72 10.20 6.26
CA SER A 115 8.69 9.30 6.87
C SER A 115 8.50 9.30 8.39
N VAL A 116 8.23 8.13 8.95
CA VAL A 116 8.11 7.88 10.39
C VAL A 116 9.25 6.96 10.81
N ASP A 117 9.99 7.36 11.84
CA ASP A 117 11.00 6.50 12.46
C ASP A 117 10.31 5.33 13.18
N VAL A 118 10.83 4.12 12.98
CA VAL A 118 10.26 2.90 13.55
C VAL A 118 11.36 1.95 14.03
N THR A 119 11.03 1.09 14.98
CA THR A 119 11.83 -0.07 15.36
C THR A 119 11.20 -1.33 14.76
N LEU A 120 11.96 -2.06 13.94
CA LEU A 120 11.51 -3.32 13.36
C LEU A 120 11.48 -4.44 14.41
N VAL A 121 10.84 -5.55 14.06
CA VAL A 121 10.66 -6.71 14.97
C VAL A 121 12.00 -7.22 15.53
N ASP A 122 13.08 -7.21 14.75
CA ASP A 122 14.41 -7.62 15.19
C ASP A 122 15.11 -6.58 16.10
N GLY A 123 14.51 -5.41 16.31
CA GLY A 123 15.06 -4.29 17.07
C GLY A 123 15.86 -3.31 16.21
N THR A 124 15.93 -3.51 14.89
CA THR A 124 16.66 -2.64 13.98
C THR A 124 15.88 -1.34 13.75
N PRO A 125 16.48 -0.15 13.94
CA PRO A 125 15.88 1.12 13.55
C PRO A 125 15.65 1.17 12.03
N SER A 126 14.52 1.73 11.61
CA SER A 126 14.14 1.87 10.20
C SER A 126 13.20 3.07 10.03
N GLN A 127 12.71 3.26 8.81
CA GLN A 127 11.74 4.30 8.47
C GLN A 127 10.61 3.69 7.64
N TRP A 128 9.38 4.08 7.95
CA TRP A 128 8.20 3.78 7.15
C TRP A 128 7.70 5.05 6.48
N LEU A 129 7.48 4.99 5.16
CA LEU A 129 6.70 6.01 4.47
C LEU A 129 5.23 5.66 4.65
N ILE A 130 4.54 6.36 5.54
CA ILE A 130 3.16 6.03 5.90
C ILE A 130 2.29 7.27 6.16
N SER A 131 1.05 7.23 5.67
CA SER A 131 -0.05 8.07 6.12
C SER A 131 -1.01 7.21 6.96
N PRO A 132 -0.86 7.19 8.31
CA PRO A 132 -1.77 6.46 9.19
C PRO A 132 -3.11 7.17 9.32
N ASN A 133 -4.09 6.50 9.94
CA ASN A 133 -5.33 7.12 10.40
C ASN A 133 -6.10 7.92 9.31
N LEU A 134 -6.24 7.31 8.13
CA LEU A 134 -7.06 7.87 7.04
C LEU A 134 -8.56 7.67 7.29
N THR A 135 -8.90 6.68 8.11
CA THR A 135 -10.23 6.51 8.68
C THR A 135 -10.15 6.42 10.20
N ASP A 136 -11.25 6.71 10.89
CA ASP A 136 -11.45 6.34 12.29
C ASP A 136 -11.67 4.82 12.46
N ARG A 137 -11.84 4.38 13.71
CA ARG A 137 -12.03 2.96 14.09
C ARG A 137 -13.35 2.36 13.60
N TRP A 138 -14.27 3.18 13.10
CA TRP A 138 -15.56 2.76 12.52
C TRP A 138 -15.57 2.90 10.99
N GLY A 139 -14.42 3.25 10.39
CA GLY A 139 -14.23 3.43 8.97
C GLY A 139 -14.67 4.79 8.44
N GLY A 140 -15.13 5.72 9.27
CA GLY A 140 -15.39 7.11 8.88
C GLY A 140 -14.10 7.77 8.37
N ILE A 141 -14.16 8.62 7.36
CA ILE A 141 -12.96 9.37 6.92
C ILE A 141 -12.50 10.26 8.08
N ASN A 142 -11.20 10.23 8.39
CA ASN A 142 -10.62 11.11 9.38
C ASN A 142 -10.04 12.36 8.71
N ASP A 143 -10.76 13.46 8.80
CA ASP A 143 -10.45 14.77 8.21
C ASP A 143 -9.56 15.65 9.09
N PHE A 144 -9.11 15.17 10.26
CA PHE A 144 -8.06 15.83 11.02
C PHE A 144 -6.78 15.92 10.16
N ASP A 145 -6.22 17.12 10.03
CA ASP A 145 -5.09 17.45 9.15
C ASP A 145 -5.25 16.91 7.71
N ALA A 146 -6.46 17.04 7.14
CA ALA A 146 -6.81 16.52 5.82
C ALA A 146 -5.88 17.02 4.69
N GLU A 147 -5.32 18.22 4.82
CA GLU A 147 -4.48 18.86 3.80
C GLU A 147 -3.13 18.16 3.59
N ILE A 148 -2.67 17.37 4.56
CA ILE A 148 -1.42 16.58 4.45
C ILE A 148 -1.68 15.09 4.22
N LYS A 149 -2.94 14.67 4.07
CA LYS A 149 -3.32 13.26 3.91
C LYS A 149 -3.70 12.94 2.45
N PRO A 150 -3.47 11.70 1.98
CA PRO A 150 -3.94 11.18 0.70
C PRO A 150 -5.47 10.92 0.66
N LEU A 151 -6.28 11.74 1.33
CA LEU A 151 -7.73 11.57 1.35
C LEU A 151 -8.38 11.71 -0.03
N PRO A 152 -7.93 12.62 -0.93
CA PRO A 152 -8.49 12.70 -2.27
C PRO A 152 -8.41 11.37 -3.03
N GLU A 153 -7.26 10.69 -2.99
CA GLU A 153 -7.05 9.37 -3.63
C GLU A 153 -7.98 8.31 -3.02
N LEU A 154 -8.09 8.27 -1.69
CA LEU A 154 -8.95 7.32 -0.99
C LEU A 154 -10.45 7.53 -1.28
N VAL A 155 -10.88 8.78 -1.40
CA VAL A 155 -12.29 9.16 -1.59
C VAL A 155 -12.69 9.12 -3.07
N SER A 156 -11.77 9.40 -3.99
CA SER A 156 -12.03 9.36 -5.44
C SER A 156 -12.31 7.96 -5.98
N GLU A 157 -11.98 6.92 -5.21
CA GLU A 157 -12.22 5.52 -5.56
C GLU A 157 -13.24 4.87 -4.61
N PRO A 158 -14.56 4.96 -4.89
CA PRO A 158 -15.60 4.43 -4.00
C PRO A 158 -15.44 2.93 -3.67
N GLY A 159 -14.91 2.15 -4.61
CA GLY A 159 -14.65 0.72 -4.42
C GLY A 159 -13.53 0.42 -3.43
N LEU A 160 -12.51 1.29 -3.35
CA LEU A 160 -11.36 1.13 -2.46
C LEU A 160 -11.75 1.32 -1.01
N LEU A 161 -12.39 2.45 -0.68
CA LEU A 161 -12.82 2.73 0.70
C LEU A 161 -13.82 1.68 1.20
N HIS A 162 -14.77 1.25 0.34
CA HIS A 162 -15.68 0.17 0.69
C HIS A 162 -14.94 -1.15 0.97
N THR A 163 -13.95 -1.48 0.13
CA THR A 163 -13.11 -2.67 0.28
C THR A 163 -12.33 -2.66 1.59
N LEU A 164 -11.70 -1.54 1.95
CA LEU A 164 -10.94 -1.40 3.19
C LEU A 164 -11.87 -1.53 4.40
N ARG A 165 -12.99 -0.80 4.41
CA ARG A 165 -14.01 -0.87 5.48
C ARG A 165 -14.53 -2.29 5.71
N SER A 166 -14.79 -3.04 4.64
CA SER A 166 -15.28 -4.42 4.75
C SER A 166 -14.27 -5.39 5.38
N GLN A 167 -13.01 -4.99 5.48
CA GLN A 167 -11.93 -5.80 6.04
C GLN A 167 -11.46 -5.33 7.41
N MET A 168 -11.87 -4.13 7.84
CA MET A 168 -11.61 -3.65 9.19
C MET A 168 -12.20 -4.61 10.22
N THR A 169 -11.48 -4.78 11.32
CA THR A 169 -11.91 -5.59 12.47
C THR A 169 -11.46 -4.93 13.76
N SER A 170 -12.24 -5.12 14.83
CA SER A 170 -11.98 -4.50 16.13
C SER A 170 -11.88 -2.96 16.08
N GLU A 171 -11.58 -2.34 17.21
CA GLU A 171 -11.38 -0.88 17.33
C GLU A 171 -9.94 -0.44 17.05
N ILE A 172 -9.08 -1.39 16.67
CA ILE A 172 -7.64 -1.16 16.47
C ILE A 172 -7.24 -1.06 15.00
N THR A 173 -8.20 -1.08 14.07
CA THR A 173 -7.91 -1.03 12.63
C THR A 173 -8.34 0.28 12.02
N PHE A 174 -7.52 0.76 11.09
CA PHE A 174 -7.74 1.99 10.34
C PHE A 174 -7.27 1.79 8.89
N ALA A 175 -7.87 2.51 7.94
CA ALA A 175 -7.28 2.65 6.63
C ALA A 175 -5.98 3.45 6.74
N ALA A 176 -4.94 2.99 6.06
CA ALA A 176 -3.67 3.67 5.95
C ALA A 176 -3.12 3.53 4.53
N ARG A 177 -2.13 4.35 4.21
CA ARG A 177 -1.34 4.23 2.97
C ARG A 177 0.13 4.11 3.36
N LYS A 178 0.80 3.06 2.91
CA LYS A 178 2.21 2.79 3.19
C LYS A 178 2.94 2.54 1.88
N ASP A 179 4.04 3.24 1.66
CA ASP A 179 4.84 3.18 0.43
C ASP A 179 3.97 3.34 -0.85
N GLY A 180 3.00 4.25 -0.81
CA GLY A 180 2.05 4.50 -1.90
C GLY A 180 0.89 3.50 -2.00
N LEU A 181 0.85 2.48 -1.14
CA LEU A 181 -0.16 1.42 -1.20
C LEU A 181 -1.18 1.55 -0.07
N PHE A 182 -2.46 1.62 -0.43
CA PHE A 182 -3.55 1.56 0.54
C PHE A 182 -3.68 0.17 1.16
N GLY A 183 -3.96 0.14 2.47
CA GLY A 183 -4.13 -1.09 3.24
C GLY A 183 -4.81 -0.82 4.59
N LEU A 184 -4.73 -1.82 5.47
CA LEU A 184 -5.16 -1.69 6.85
C LEU A 184 -3.94 -1.59 7.76
N LEU A 185 -3.99 -0.63 8.67
CA LEU A 185 -3.08 -0.52 9.79
C LEU A 185 -3.79 -1.00 11.04
N PHE A 186 -3.18 -1.95 11.73
CA PHE A 186 -3.52 -2.35 13.09
C PHE A 186 -2.64 -1.57 14.04
N GLU A 187 -3.23 -0.93 15.04
CA GLU A 187 -2.51 -0.15 16.04
C GLU A 187 -2.97 -0.54 17.44
N VAL A 188 -2.02 -0.94 18.28
CA VAL A 188 -2.28 -1.17 19.71
C VAL A 188 -1.28 -0.37 20.52
N GLU A 189 -1.79 0.53 21.34
CA GLU A 189 -1.02 1.27 22.34
C GLU A 189 -0.94 0.47 23.64
N MET A 190 0.22 0.52 24.29
CA MET A 190 0.46 -0.11 25.59
C MET A 190 0.71 0.96 26.64
N ALA A 191 0.12 0.81 27.81
CA ALA A 191 0.37 1.70 28.94
C ALA A 191 1.67 1.33 29.63
N SER A 192 2.52 2.32 29.87
CA SER A 192 3.69 2.25 30.74
C SER A 192 3.57 3.24 31.89
N ILE A 193 4.36 3.04 32.96
CA ILE A 193 4.44 3.97 34.08
C ILE A 193 4.69 5.41 33.57
N GLU A 194 5.65 5.55 32.66
CA GLU A 194 6.08 6.83 32.10
C GLU A 194 4.98 7.49 31.27
N SER A 195 4.28 6.72 30.42
CA SER A 195 3.20 7.26 29.59
C SER A 195 2.04 7.83 30.42
N GLU A 196 1.69 7.18 31.54
CA GLU A 196 0.60 7.65 32.39
C GLU A 196 1.02 8.82 33.28
N ILE A 197 2.29 8.88 33.69
CA ILE A 197 2.84 10.05 34.38
C ILE A 197 2.82 11.27 33.45
N ASN A 198 3.21 11.10 32.18
CA ASN A 198 3.32 12.18 31.21
C ASN A 198 1.97 12.69 30.71
N ASN A 199 0.95 11.83 30.65
CA ASN A 199 -0.42 12.18 30.25
C ASN A 199 -1.05 13.25 31.16
N GLY A 200 -0.47 13.54 32.34
CA GLY A 200 -0.95 14.60 33.24
C GLY A 200 -2.30 14.31 33.90
N ASP A 201 -2.93 13.18 33.55
CA ASP A 201 -4.23 12.72 34.04
C ASP A 201 -4.10 11.96 35.38
N LEU A 202 -3.23 12.47 36.27
CA LEU A 202 -3.12 11.98 37.65
C LEU A 202 -4.30 12.43 38.53
N ASP A 203 -5.34 13.05 37.93
CA ASP A 203 -6.60 13.44 38.59
C ASP A 203 -7.58 12.27 38.71
N HIS A 204 -7.17 11.04 38.33
CA HIS A 204 -7.82 9.81 38.77
C HIS A 204 -7.67 9.65 40.29
N SER A 205 -8.62 10.26 40.99
CA SER A 205 -8.84 10.23 42.43
C SER A 205 -8.62 8.84 43.03
N THR A 206 -7.50 8.63 43.71
CA THR A 206 -7.30 7.73 44.88
C THR A 206 -7.65 6.23 44.79
N ASP A 207 -8.30 5.73 43.74
CA ASP A 207 -8.56 4.30 43.47
C ASP A 207 -7.50 3.69 42.53
N ASP A 208 -6.58 4.51 42.03
CA ASP A 208 -5.64 4.16 40.95
C ASP A 208 -4.28 3.62 41.44
N ALA A 209 -4.08 3.48 42.75
CA ALA A 209 -2.88 2.81 43.27
C ALA A 209 -2.78 1.36 42.73
N GLY A 210 -3.91 0.70 42.52
CA GLY A 210 -3.97 -0.64 41.93
C GLY A 210 -3.75 -0.66 40.42
N TYR A 211 -4.00 0.44 39.69
CA TYR A 211 -3.74 0.56 38.27
C TYR A 211 -2.25 0.80 38.02
N MET A 212 -1.69 1.86 38.60
CA MET A 212 -0.27 2.20 38.47
C MET A 212 0.64 1.08 38.98
N ALA A 213 0.23 0.31 40.00
CA ALA A 213 1.01 -0.83 40.49
C ALA A 213 1.06 -2.04 39.53
N ARG A 214 0.21 -2.09 38.50
CA ARG A 214 0.24 -3.13 37.46
C ARG A 214 1.05 -2.74 36.24
N LEU A 215 1.32 -1.45 36.06
CA LEU A 215 2.08 -0.97 34.92
C LEU A 215 3.56 -1.30 35.08
N LYS A 216 4.20 -1.56 33.95
CA LYS A 216 5.64 -1.80 33.87
C LYS A 216 6.38 -0.53 33.46
N PRO A 217 7.68 -0.44 33.77
CA PRO A 217 8.56 0.55 33.16
C PRO A 217 8.47 0.47 31.64
N HIS A 218 8.53 1.62 30.98
CA HIS A 218 8.45 1.75 29.53
C HIS A 218 9.41 0.78 28.82
N SER A 219 10.67 0.76 29.27
CA SER A 219 11.71 -0.09 28.67
C SER A 219 11.41 -1.59 28.77
N GLU A 220 10.71 -2.02 29.83
CA GLU A 220 10.26 -3.40 29.97
C GLU A 220 9.11 -3.71 29.02
N VAL A 221 8.13 -2.80 28.88
CA VAL A 221 7.03 -2.95 27.91
C VAL A 221 7.57 -3.09 26.49
N VAL A 222 8.47 -2.19 26.06
CA VAL A 222 9.09 -2.27 24.72
C VAL A 222 9.85 -3.58 24.53
N ALA A 223 10.67 -3.99 25.50
CA ALA A 223 11.47 -5.21 25.40
C ALA A 223 10.60 -6.47 25.30
N GLU A 224 9.56 -6.57 26.12
CA GLU A 224 8.63 -7.71 26.09
C GLU A 224 7.79 -7.74 24.81
N THR A 225 7.32 -6.59 24.36
CA THR A 225 6.55 -6.48 23.10
C THR A 225 7.38 -6.88 21.89
N LEU A 226 8.63 -6.39 21.77
CA LEU A 226 9.54 -6.83 20.71
C LEU A 226 9.85 -8.33 20.80
N ALA A 227 10.04 -8.87 22.01
CA ALA A 227 10.24 -10.31 22.19
C ALA A 227 9.01 -11.13 21.74
N SER A 228 7.80 -10.67 22.08
CA SER A 228 6.55 -11.32 21.66
C SER A 228 6.37 -11.25 20.14
N LEU A 229 6.62 -10.09 19.52
CA LEU A 229 6.57 -9.92 18.06
C LEU A 229 7.56 -10.84 17.36
N ARG A 230 8.81 -10.95 17.83
CA ARG A 230 9.80 -11.89 17.27
C ARG A 230 9.34 -13.33 17.34
N ALA A 231 8.66 -13.71 18.42
CA ALA A 231 8.20 -15.07 18.62
C ALA A 231 6.95 -15.43 17.80
N ASN A 232 6.17 -14.44 17.35
CA ASN A 232 4.85 -14.67 16.76
C ASN A 232 4.65 -14.09 15.35
N SER A 233 5.53 -13.21 14.86
CA SER A 233 5.34 -12.53 13.56
C SER A 233 5.26 -13.50 12.38
N GLU A 234 5.97 -14.62 12.43
CA GLU A 234 5.91 -15.68 11.40
C GLU A 234 4.51 -16.29 11.23
N ARG A 235 3.64 -16.18 12.23
CA ARG A 235 2.23 -16.61 12.14
C ARG A 235 1.40 -15.72 11.23
N PHE A 236 1.88 -14.50 10.95
CA PHE A 236 1.19 -13.49 10.16
C PHE A 236 2.10 -13.01 9.01
N PRO A 237 2.46 -13.88 8.04
CA PRO A 237 3.45 -13.57 7.01
C PRO A 237 3.03 -12.46 6.03
N HIS A 238 1.76 -12.07 6.07
CA HIS A 238 1.20 -11.00 5.24
C HIS A 238 1.17 -9.64 5.92
N VAL A 239 1.69 -9.55 7.15
CA VAL A 239 1.70 -8.34 7.96
C VAL A 239 3.13 -7.87 8.16
N SER A 240 3.38 -6.60 7.87
CA SER A 240 4.61 -5.92 8.26
C SER A 240 4.42 -5.33 9.65
N PHE A 241 5.26 -5.72 10.62
CA PHE A 241 5.20 -5.19 11.99
C PHE A 241 6.34 -4.21 12.26
N CYS A 242 6.05 -3.21 13.06
CA CYS A 242 7.03 -2.36 13.70
C CYS A 242 6.49 -1.77 15.01
N MET A 243 7.36 -1.11 15.76
CA MET A 243 6.99 -0.17 16.80
C MET A 243 7.33 1.24 16.29
N PRO A 244 6.36 2.14 16.11
CA PRO A 244 6.64 3.52 15.72
C PRO A 244 7.35 4.28 16.85
N ASP A 245 8.00 5.39 16.49
CA ASP A 245 8.46 6.38 17.48
C ASP A 245 7.29 6.84 18.36
N GLU A 246 7.53 7.00 19.65
CA GLU A 246 6.50 7.33 20.63
C GLU A 246 5.87 8.70 20.40
N GLY A 247 6.62 9.64 19.79
CA GLY A 247 6.08 10.96 19.45
C GLY A 247 4.96 10.91 18.40
N GLU A 248 4.77 9.76 17.77
CA GLU A 248 3.69 9.50 16.82
C GLU A 248 2.42 8.96 17.47
N ILE A 249 2.49 8.63 18.76
CA ILE A 249 1.44 7.96 19.51
C ILE A 249 0.94 8.88 20.61
N ALA A 250 -0.36 8.82 20.89
CA ALA A 250 -0.96 9.60 21.96
C ALA A 250 -0.25 9.31 23.30
N ASN A 251 0.08 10.37 24.03
CA ASN A 251 0.67 10.30 25.37
C ASN A 251 2.03 9.57 25.42
N ASP A 252 2.80 9.61 24.33
CA ASP A 252 4.11 8.97 24.21
C ASP A 252 4.07 7.47 24.59
N ARG A 253 2.95 6.80 24.26
CA ARG A 253 2.79 5.38 24.57
C ARG A 253 3.64 4.54 23.63
N PRO A 254 4.29 3.48 24.12
CA PRO A 254 4.74 2.43 23.24
C PRO A 254 3.54 1.90 22.45
N ALA A 255 3.73 1.63 21.15
CA ALA A 255 2.71 1.07 20.30
C ALA A 255 3.27 -0.01 19.38
N VAL A 256 2.37 -0.86 18.86
CA VAL A 256 2.66 -1.77 17.75
C VAL A 256 1.83 -1.35 16.56
N TRP A 257 2.49 -1.23 15.41
CA TRP A 257 1.86 -1.14 14.11
C TRP A 257 1.97 -2.47 13.36
N GLY A 258 0.86 -2.92 12.79
CA GLY A 258 0.78 -4.03 11.86
C GLY A 258 0.13 -3.58 10.56
N PHE A 259 0.87 -3.49 9.46
CA PHE A 259 0.33 -3.10 8.16
C PHE A 259 0.08 -4.33 7.27
N MET A 260 -1.12 -4.42 6.70
CA MET A 260 -1.47 -5.43 5.69
C MET A 260 -2.11 -4.82 4.45
N ARG A 261 -1.84 -5.44 3.29
CA ARG A 261 -2.49 -5.08 2.03
C ARG A 261 -3.93 -5.62 1.98
N PRO A 262 -4.83 -5.01 1.19
CA PRO A 262 -6.18 -5.50 1.00
C PRO A 262 -6.17 -6.96 0.51
N PHE A 263 -7.07 -7.77 1.08
CA PHE A 263 -7.28 -9.18 0.79
C PHE A 263 -6.08 -10.10 1.07
N ALA A 264 -5.04 -9.61 1.72
CA ALA A 264 -3.88 -10.44 2.08
C ALA A 264 -4.21 -11.48 3.17
N MET A 265 -5.31 -11.28 3.90
CA MET A 265 -5.80 -12.17 4.95
C MET A 265 -7.33 -12.27 4.85
N ASN A 266 -7.89 -13.42 5.24
CA ASN A 266 -9.32 -13.62 5.40
C ASN A 266 -9.81 -13.09 6.77
N GLN A 267 -11.12 -13.10 7.03
CA GLN A 267 -11.68 -12.55 8.28
C GLN A 267 -11.15 -13.25 9.53
N ALA A 268 -11.06 -14.59 9.53
CA ALA A 268 -10.63 -15.34 10.70
C ALA A 268 -9.16 -15.04 11.04
N GLU A 269 -8.30 -14.93 10.03
CA GLU A 269 -6.90 -14.54 10.21
C GLU A 269 -6.76 -13.12 10.76
N ARG A 270 -7.60 -12.18 10.29
CA ARG A 270 -7.62 -10.80 10.82
C ARG A 270 -8.10 -10.74 12.26
N ASP A 271 -9.10 -11.54 12.62
CA ASP A 271 -9.60 -11.61 14.00
C ASP A 271 -8.56 -12.24 14.93
N GLU A 272 -7.82 -13.26 14.47
CA GLU A 272 -6.69 -13.84 15.20
C GLU A 272 -5.56 -12.83 15.42
N LEU A 273 -5.21 -12.07 14.37
CA LEU A 273 -4.23 -10.99 14.47
C LEU A 273 -4.68 -9.93 15.48
N ALA A 274 -5.94 -9.49 15.41
CA ALA A 274 -6.47 -8.50 16.34
C ALA A 274 -6.45 -9.00 17.77
N ALA A 275 -6.87 -10.25 18.02
CA ALA A 275 -6.82 -10.85 19.34
C ALA A 275 -5.39 -10.95 19.88
N TYR A 276 -4.43 -11.33 19.02
CA TYR A 276 -3.02 -11.36 19.38
C TYR A 276 -2.51 -9.96 19.76
N LEU A 277 -2.72 -8.95 18.91
CA LEU A 277 -2.26 -7.58 19.19
C LEU A 277 -2.90 -7.00 20.45
N CYS A 278 -4.21 -7.18 20.64
CA CYS A 278 -4.88 -6.76 21.88
C CYS A 278 -4.37 -7.50 23.12
N SER A 279 -3.80 -8.71 22.99
CA SER A 279 -3.18 -9.38 24.13
C SER A 279 -1.86 -8.72 24.56
N LEU A 280 -1.20 -7.96 23.67
CA LEU A 280 0.05 -7.25 23.97
C LEU A 280 -0.18 -6.06 24.90
N SER A 281 -1.36 -5.42 24.87
CA SER A 281 -1.69 -4.32 25.79
C SER A 281 -1.90 -4.77 27.24
N SER A 282 -1.89 -6.08 27.48
CA SER A 282 -1.96 -6.69 28.81
C SER A 282 -0.61 -7.16 29.34
N LEU A 283 0.48 -6.98 28.59
CA LEU A 283 1.85 -7.25 29.03
C LEU A 283 2.28 -6.19 30.06
#